data_AF-A0A933XKV4-F1
#
_entry.id   AF-A0A933XKV4-F1
#
_cell.length_a   1.000
_cell.length_b   1.000
_cell.length_c   1.000
_cell.angle_alpha   90.00
_cell.angle_beta   90.00
_cell.angle_gamma   90.00
#
_symmetry.space_group_name_H-M   'P 1'
#
loop_
_entity.id
_entity.type
_entity.pdbx_description
1 polymer ?
#
loop_
_entity_poly.entity_id
_entity_poly.type
_entity_poly.pdbx_seq_one_letter_code
_entity_poly.pdbx_strand_id
1 'polypeptide(L)' 'MEVKVYGNNIEKAIRDLKIGLQKEGLFKELKRRRAYEKPSVKEKRKRIEARKKKAKIQRFKRHG' A
#
# COMPACT_ATOMS: atom_id res chain seq x y z
N MET A 1 -3.02 -11.11 7.69
CA MET A 1 -4.36 -10.62 7.35
C MET A 1 -5.28 -11.81 7.20
N GLU A 2 -6.41 -11.85 7.90
CA GLU A 2 -7.45 -12.88 7.77
C GLU A 2 -8.80 -12.23 7.47
N VAL A 3 -9.64 -12.88 6.67
CA VAL A 3 -11.01 -12.41 6.37
C VAL A 3 -11.97 -13.56 6.63
N LYS A 4 -12.89 -13.36 7.57
CA LYS A 4 -13.94 -14.33 7.91
C LYS A 4 -15.11 -14.17 6.93
N VAL A 5 -15.59 -15.28 6.40
CA VAL A 5 -16.76 -15.31 5.52
C VAL A 5 -18.01 -15.44 6.38
N TYR A 6 -18.98 -14.55 6.17
CA TYR A 6 -20.27 -14.58 6.85
C TYR A 6 -21.38 -14.79 5.83
N GLY A 7 -22.34 -15.66 6.15
CA GLY A 7 -23.56 -15.87 5.34
C GLY A 7 -23.33 -16.38 3.92
N ASN A 8 -22.33 -17.25 3.71
CA ASN A 8 -21.91 -17.79 2.41
C ASN A 8 -21.58 -16.72 1.34
N ASN A 9 -21.34 -15.47 1.73
CA ASN A 9 -21.03 -14.40 0.79
C ASN A 9 -19.53 -14.34 0.49
N ILE A 10 -19.10 -15.22 -0.40
CA ILE A 10 -17.70 -15.42 -0.78
C ILE A 10 -17.16 -14.24 -1.59
N GLU A 11 -17.94 -13.70 -2.52
CA GLU A 11 -17.51 -12.58 -3.37
C GLU A 11 -17.15 -11.34 -2.55
N LYS A 12 -17.96 -11.04 -1.53
CA LYS A 12 -17.68 -9.93 -0.62
C LYS A 12 -16.40 -10.17 0.17
N ALA A 13 -16.20 -11.37 0.71
CA ALA A 13 -14.98 -11.71 1.44
C ALA A 13 -13.72 -11.57 0.57
N ILE A 14 -13.77 -11.99 -0.70
CA ILE A 14 -12.66 -11.82 -1.65
C ILE A 14 -12.39 -10.34 -1.91
N ARG A 15 -13.44 -9.53 -2.06
CA ARG A 15 -13.30 -8.08 -2.27
C ARG A 15 -12.67 -7.40 -1.06
N ASP A 16 -13.12 -7.74 0.14
CA ASP A 16 -12.61 -7.18 1.39
C ASP A 16 -11.15 -7.57 1.62
N LEU A 17 -10.79 -8.83 1.31
CA LEU A 17 -9.40 -9.29 1.31
C LEU A 17 -8.55 -8.47 0.32
N LYS A 18 -9.01 -8.32 -0.92
CA LYS A 18 -8.28 -7.54 -1.94
C LYS A 18 -8.07 -6.09 -1.51
N ILE A 19 -9.08 -5.45 -0.91
CA ILE A 19 -8.98 -4.09 -0.41
C ILE A 19 -7.96 -3.98 0.72
N GLY A 20 -7.97 -4.91 1.68
CA GLY A 20 -6.99 -4.86 2.77
C GLY A 20 -5.56 -5.14 2.30
N LEU A 21 -5.36 -6.09 1.38
CA LEU A 21 -4.04 -6.33 0.75
C LEU A 21 -3.51 -5.09 0.01
N GLN A 22 -4.40 -4.33 -0.63
CA GLN A 22 -4.06 -3.06 -1.26
C GLN A 22 -3.73 -1.96 -0.24
N LYS A 23 -4.48 -1.87 0.87
CA LYS A 23 -4.23 -0.91 1.96
C LYS A 23 -2.89 -1.16 2.66
N GLU A 24 -2.58 -2.42 2.94
CA GLU A 24 -1.30 -2.85 3.50
C GLU A 24 -0.14 -2.61 2.52
N GLY A 25 -0.44 -2.48 1.22
CA GLY A 25 0.55 -2.21 0.19
C GLY A 25 1.38 -3.45 -0.17
N LEU A 26 0.89 -4.65 0.15
CA LEU A 26 1.61 -5.92 -0.04
C LEU A 26 2.06 -6.10 -1.49
N PHE A 27 1.18 -5.82 -2.46
CA PHE A 27 1.54 -5.90 -3.89
C PHE A 27 2.69 -4.96 -4.28
N LYS A 28 2.75 -3.77 -3.68
CA LYS A 28 3.82 -2.80 -3.92
C LYS A 28 5.13 -3.29 -3.33
N GLU A 29 5.08 -3.94 -2.17
CA GLU A 29 6.24 -4.54 -1.53
C GLU A 29 6.76 -5.77 -2.30
N LEU A 30 5.87 -6.68 -2.69
CA LEU A 30 6.20 -7.83 -3.51
C LEU A 30 6.92 -7.41 -4.79
N LYS A 31 6.40 -6.40 -5.50
CA LYS A 31 7.06 -5.87 -6.71
C LYS A 31 8.47 -5.35 -6.44
N ARG A 32 8.70 -4.70 -5.28
CA ARG A 32 10.02 -4.18 -4.90
C ARG A 32 11.01 -5.28 -4.51
N ARG A 33 10.52 -6.37 -3.92
CA ARG A 33 11.35 -7.51 -3.48
C ARG A 33 11.71 -8.49 -4.61
N ARG A 34 11.14 -8.33 -5.81
CA ARG A 34 11.42 -9.20 -6.97
C ARG A 34 12.89 -9.20 -7.40
N ALA A 35 13.61 -8.11 -7.17
CA ALA A 35 15.02 -7.97 -7.53
C ALA A 35 15.76 -7.20 -6.43
N TYR A 36 17.09 -7.39 -6.37
CA TYR A 36 17.93 -6.65 -5.45
C TYR A 36 17.92 -5.15 -5.76
N GLU A 37 17.63 -4.33 -4.75
CA GLU A 37 17.70 -2.87 -4.82
C GLU A 37 18.95 -2.42 -4.05
N LYS A 38 19.92 -1.83 -4.75
CA LYS A 38 21.13 -1.26 -4.13
C LYS A 38 20.74 -0.29 -3.00
N PRO A 39 21.44 -0.28 -1.85
CA PRO A 39 21.07 0.55 -0.69
C PRO A 39 20.91 2.04 -1.02
N SER A 40 21.77 2.60 -1.87
CA SER A 40 21.66 4.00 -2.32
C SER A 40 20.37 4.31 -3.08
N VAL A 41 19.91 3.37 -3.92
CA VAL A 41 18.65 3.49 -4.66
C VAL A 41 17.46 3.39 -3.71
N LYS A 42 17.53 2.47 -2.75
CA LYS A 42 16.53 2.31 -1.69
C LYS A 42 16.37 3.58 -0.86
N GLU A 43 17.47 4.23 -0.48
CA GLU A 43 17.43 5.51 0.22
C GLU A 43 16.80 6.62 -0.61
N LYS A 44 17.24 6.78 -1.88
CA LYS A 44 16.68 7.78 -2.79
C LYS A 44 15.17 7.61 -2.94
N ARG A 45 14.70 6.38 -3.13
CA ARG A 45 13.27 6.06 -3.21
C ARG A 45 12.52 6.42 -1.92
N LYS A 46 13.05 6.04 -0.74
CA LYS A 46 12.45 6.37 0.56
C LYS A 46 12.29 7.90 0.74
N ARG A 47 13.33 8.68 0.39
CA ARG A 47 13.28 10.15 0.46
C ARG A 47 12.19 10.73 -0.46
N ILE A 48 12.10 10.25 -1.70
CA ILE A 48 11.08 10.67 -2.66
C ILE A 48 9.67 10.32 -2.18
N GLU A 49 9.46 9.10 -1.68
CA GLU A 49 8.15 8.66 -1.18
C GLU A 49 7.71 9.46 0.06
N ALA A 50 8.63 9.77 0.97
CA ALA A 50 8.36 10.64 2.11
C ALA A 50 7.94 12.06 1.66
N ARG A 51 8.66 12.65 0.70
CA ARG A 51 8.31 13.96 0.13
C ARG A 51 6.93 13.97 -0.51
N LYS A 52 6.61 12.94 -1.31
CA LYS A 52 5.26 12.78 -1.91
C LYS A 52 4.17 12.62 -0.86
N LYS A 53 4.41 11.84 0.21
CA LYS A 53 3.46 11.68 1.31
C LYS A 53 3.20 13.01 2.03
N LYS A 54 4.25 13.77 2.34
CA LYS A 54 4.13 15.11 2.95
C LYS A 54 3.33 16.06 2.07
N ALA A 55 3.63 16.13 0.76
CA ALA A 55 2.91 16.97 -0.18
C ALA A 55 1.41 16.59 -0.28
N LYS A 56 1.09 15.29 -0.29
CA LYS A 56 -0.30 14.82 -0.30
C LYS A 56 -1.07 15.26 0.96
N ILE A 57 -0.45 15.15 2.13
CA ILE A 57 -1.06 15.57 3.40
C ILE A 57 -1.30 17.08 3.41
N GLN A 58 -0.31 17.87 2.97
CA GLN A 58 -0.46 19.33 2.88
C GLN A 58 -1.58 19.73 1.91
N ARG A 59 -1.70 19.07 0.75
CA ARG A 59 -2.81 19.32 -0.18
C ARG A 59 -4.16 19.01 0.45
N PHE A 60 -4.28 17.89 1.17
CA PHE A 60 -5.53 17.53 1.84
C PHE A 60 -5.91 18.56 2.91
N LYS A 61 -4.94 19.03 3.71
CA LYS A 61 -5.13 20.08 4.72
C LYS A 61 -5.49 21.46 4.15
N ARG A 62 -5.22 21.72 2.87
CA ARG A 62 -5.55 23.00 2.20
C ARG A 62 -6.93 23.01 1.58
N HIS A 63 -7.53 21.85 1.35
CA HIS A 63 -8.80 21.68 0.66
C HIS A 63 -9.92 21.12 1.55
N GLY A 64 -9.62 20.81 2.81
CA GLY A 64 -10.61 20.53 3.85
C GLY A 64 -10.50 21.57 4.94
#